data_AF-A0A1B2HGG0-F1
#
_entry.id   AF-A0A1B2HGG0-F1
#
_cell.length_a   1.000
_cell.length_b   1.000
_cell.length_c   1.000
_cell.angle_alpha   90.00
_cell.angle_beta   90.00
_cell.angle_gamma   90.00
#
_symmetry.space_group_name_H-M   'P 1'
#
loop_
_entity.id
_entity.type
_entity.pdbx_description
1 polymer ?
#
loop_
_entity_poly.entity_id
_entity_poly.type
_entity_poly.pdbx_seq_one_letter_code
_entity_poly.pdbx_strand_id
1 'polypeptide(L)' 'MFFASCEDAWRAGAAPLHWGQPGYRVELDGNRNGIACEAPRR' A
#
# COMPACT_ATOMS: atom_id res chain seq x y z
N MET A 1 -9.68 8.01 0.39
CA MET A 1 -8.27 8.04 0.83
C MET A 1 -7.38 7.96 -0.40
N PHE A 2 -6.46 8.91 -0.55
CA PHE A 2 -5.41 8.85 -1.58
C PHE A 2 -4.06 8.92 -0.86
N PHE A 3 -3.19 7.95 -1.12
CA PHE A 3 -1.82 7.96 -0.62
C PHE A 3 -0.88 8.25 -1.79
N ALA A 4 -0.08 9.31 -1.67
CA ALA A 4 0.90 9.66 -2.70
C ALA A 4 2.08 8.68 -2.71
N SER A 5 2.36 8.06 -1.56
CA SER A 5 3.45 7.12 -1.37
C SER A 5 3.10 6.04 -0.34
N CYS A 6 3.85 4.94 -0.32
CA CYS A 6 3.75 3.95 0.74
C CYS A 6 4.12 4.50 2.13
N GLU A 7 4.97 5.52 2.19
CA GLU A 7 5.33 6.18 3.44
C GLU A 7 4.11 6.90 4.06
N ASP A 8 3.28 7.54 3.23
CA ASP A 8 2.05 8.16 3.71
C ASP A 8 1.03 7.11 4.16
N ALA A 9 0.95 5.98 3.46
CA ALA A 9 0.11 4.86 3.87
C ALA A 9 0.57 4.26 5.22
N TRP A 10 1.87 4.15 5.46
CA TRP A 10 2.43 3.70 6.74
C TRP A 10 2.21 4.72 7.85
N ARG A 11 2.46 6.01 7.60
CA ARG A 11 2.22 7.08 8.58
C ARG A 11 0.76 7.21 8.96
N ALA A 12 -0.15 6.97 8.02
CA ALA A 12 -1.58 6.93 8.28
C ALA A 12 -2.04 5.64 8.98
N GLY A 13 -1.15 4.65 9.17
CA GLY A 13 -1.52 3.32 9.70
C GLY A 13 -2.46 2.54 8.79
N ALA A 14 -2.50 2.89 7.50
CA ALA A 14 -3.40 2.29 6.51
C ALA A 14 -2.77 1.10 5.77
N ALA A 15 -1.44 1.03 5.73
CA ALA A 15 -0.75 -0.09 5.10
C ALA A 15 -0.52 -1.28 6.06
N PRO A 16 -0.48 -2.52 5.56
CA PRO A 16 -0.50 -2.91 4.14
C PRO A 16 -1.86 -2.68 3.47
N LEU A 17 -1.83 -2.19 2.23
CA LEU A 17 -3.04 -1.88 1.45
C LEU A 17 -3.42 -3.09 0.62
N HIS A 18 -4.63 -3.61 0.82
CA HIS A 18 -5.13 -4.77 0.07
C HIS A 18 -5.97 -4.35 -1.14
N TRP A 19 -5.98 -5.18 -2.18
CA TRP A 19 -6.82 -4.93 -3.36
C TRP A 19 -8.29 -4.74 -2.95
N GLY A 20 -8.87 -3.62 -3.40
CA GLY A 20 -10.25 -3.22 -3.10
C GLY A 20 -10.35 -2.22 -1.94
N GLN A 21 -9.27 -2.02 -1.17
CA GLN A 21 -9.24 -1.00 -0.14
C GLN A 21 -9.06 0.41 -0.73
N PRO A 22 -9.68 1.43 -0.12
CA PRO A 22 -9.47 2.81 -0.51
C PRO A 22 -8.01 3.22 -0.28
N GLY A 23 -7.34 3.56 -1.38
CA GLY A 23 -5.90 3.91 -1.38
C GLY A 23 -5.02 2.83 -2.01
N TYR A 24 -5.52 1.61 -2.22
CA TYR A 24 -4.82 0.61 -3.01
C TYR A 24 -4.64 1.09 -4.46
N ARG A 25 -3.42 0.93 -4.96
CA ARG A 25 -3.04 1.26 -6.32
C ARG A 25 -2.06 0.22 -6.82
N VAL A 26 -2.24 -0.26 -8.04
CA VAL A 26 -1.35 -1.25 -8.65
C VAL A 26 0.07 -0.71 -8.81
N GLU A 27 0.21 0.61 -8.91
CA GLU A 27 1.51 1.28 -8.97
C GLU A 27 2.26 1.27 -7.62
N LEU A 28 1.54 1.09 -6.51
CA LEU A 28 2.12 0.92 -5.16
C LEU A 28 2.39 -0.57 -4.85
N ASP A 29 1.82 -1.48 -5.64
CA ASP A 29 2.04 -2.91 -5.57
C ASP A 29 3.10 -3.33 -6.61
N GLY A 30 4.37 -3.14 -6.25
CA GLY A 30 5.50 -3.41 -7.14
C GLY A 30 5.64 -4.88 -7.55
N ASN A 31 5.17 -5.83 -6.71
CA ASN A 31 5.23 -7.26 -7.01
C ASN A 31 3.91 -7.82 -7.57
N ARG A 32 2.84 -7.00 -7.58
CA ARG A 32 1.50 -7.32 -8.09
C ARG A 32 0.88 -8.54 -7.43
N ASN A 33 1.14 -8.73 -6.14
CA ASN A 33 0.57 -9.83 -5.36
C ASN A 33 -0.80 -9.49 -4.74
N GLY A 34 -1.32 -8.28 -4.96
CA GLY A 34 -2.57 -7.79 -4.40
C GLY A 34 -2.41 -7.07 -3.06
N ILE A 35 -1.17 -6.85 -2.62
CA ILE A 35 -0.82 -6.16 -1.37
C ILE A 35 0.18 -5.04 -1.69
N ALA A 36 -0.31 -3.81 -1.74
CA ALA A 36 0.52 -2.62 -1.89
C ALA A 36 1.14 -2.22 -0.54
N CYS A 37 2.34 -1.64 -0.60
CA CYS A 37 3.04 -1.11 0.57
C CYS A 37 3.23 -2.15 1.70
N GLU A 38 3.50 -3.41 1.33
CA GLU A 38 3.94 -4.43 2.28
C GLU A 38 5.15 -3.92 3.06
N ALA A 39 5.17 -4.16 4.38
CA ALA A 39 6.39 -3.92 5.16
C ALA A 39 7.51 -4.78 4.56
N PRO A 40 8.73 -4.23 4.38
CA PRO A 40 9.86 -5.03 3.95
C PRO A 40 9.99 -6.22 4.90
N ARG A 41 9.86 -7.44 4.36
CA ARG A 41 10.11 -8.65 5.13
C ARG A 41 11.58 -8.61 5.54
N ARG A 42 11.82 -8.42 6.84
CA ARG A 42 13.15 -8.40 7.44
C ARG A 42 13.87 -9.72 7.22
#